data_AF-A0A6A0H003-F1
#
_entry.id   AF-A0A6A0H003-F1
#
_cell.length_a   1.000
_cell.length_b   1.000
_cell.length_c   1.000
_cell.angle_alpha   90.00
_cell.angle_beta   90.00
_cell.angle_gamma   90.00
#
_symmetry.space_group_name_H-M   'P 1'
#
loop_
_entity.id
_entity.type
_entity.pdbx_description
1 polymer ?
#
loop_
_entity_poly.entity_id
_entity_poly.type
_entity_poly.pdbx_seq_one_letter_code
_entity_poly.pdbx_strand_id
1 'polypeptide(L)'
;MPVVSKIVGREVVGREVVGREVVGREIVGREIVGLEIVGLEIVGLEIMGLEIMGLEIMGLEIVGLEIVGREIVGREVVGLEIVGLEVVGLEIVGLEVVGLEIVGLEVVGREIVGREIVGREVVGLEIVGLEIVGLEIMGLEIVCLEIMGLEIMGLEIVCLEIMGLEIMGLEIIDGFF
;
A
#
# COMPACT_ATOMS: atom_id res chain seq x y z
N MET A 1 2.83 -26.96 -5.44
CA MET A 1 4.19 -26.76 -4.89
C MET A 1 4.40 -25.26 -4.87
N PRO A 2 4.50 -24.61 -3.71
CA PRO A 2 4.80 -23.19 -3.67
C PRO A 2 6.22 -23.01 -4.24
N VAL A 3 6.31 -22.31 -5.37
CA VAL A 3 7.58 -22.02 -6.01
C VAL A 3 8.07 -20.71 -5.40
N VAL A 4 9.00 -20.79 -4.45
CA VAL A 4 9.76 -19.60 -4.04
C VAL A 4 10.53 -19.14 -5.27
N SER A 5 10.09 -18.06 -5.90
CA SER A 5 10.69 -17.55 -7.12
C SER A 5 11.28 -16.18 -6.86
N LYS A 6 12.60 -16.11 -6.90
CA LYS A 6 13.37 -14.87 -6.83
C LYS A 6 13.71 -14.38 -8.23
N ILE A 7 13.36 -13.14 -8.54
CA ILE A 7 13.70 -12.46 -9.78
C ILE A 7 14.67 -11.34 -9.40
N VAL A 8 15.88 -11.38 -9.97
CA VAL A 8 16.87 -10.31 -9.78
C VAL A 8 17.28 -9.79 -11.15
N GLY A 9 17.13 -8.48 -11.36
CA GLY A 9 17.50 -7.82 -12.62
C GLY A 9 17.95 -6.39 -12.39
N ARG A 10 18.57 -5.77 -13.39
CA ARG A 10 18.73 -4.31 -13.37
C ARG A 10 17.38 -3.64 -13.65
N GLU A 11 16.61 -4.21 -14.55
CA GLU A 11 15.35 -3.70 -15.05
C GLU A 11 14.37 -4.90 -15.11
N VAL A 12 13.18 -4.74 -14.56
CA VAL A 12 12.09 -5.74 -14.61
C VAL A 12 10.89 -5.06 -15.27
N VAL A 13 10.56 -5.45 -16.49
CA VAL A 13 9.52 -4.77 -17.30
C VAL A 13 8.44 -5.73 -17.75
N GLY A 14 7.17 -5.30 -17.67
CA GLY A 14 6.02 -5.93 -18.32
C GLY A 14 5.81 -7.37 -17.85
N ARG A 15 5.81 -7.58 -16.54
CA ARG A 15 5.71 -8.91 -15.95
C ARG A 15 4.31 -9.15 -15.43
N GLU A 16 3.71 -10.23 -15.92
CA GLU A 16 2.42 -10.72 -15.45
C GLU A 16 2.61 -12.05 -14.72
N VAL A 17 1.93 -12.20 -13.59
CA VAL A 17 1.99 -13.38 -12.74
C VAL A 17 0.58 -13.80 -12.41
N VAL A 18 0.09 -14.85 -13.07
CA VAL A 18 -1.25 -15.37 -12.80
C VAL A 18 -1.16 -16.77 -12.21
N GLY A 19 -1.81 -16.98 -11.08
CA GLY A 19 -1.85 -18.28 -10.43
C GLY A 19 -3.01 -18.40 -9.45
N ARG A 20 -3.38 -19.63 -9.07
CA ARG A 20 -4.33 -19.80 -7.97
C ARG A 20 -3.73 -19.32 -6.64
N GLU A 21 -2.46 -19.65 -6.45
CA GLU A 21 -1.70 -19.40 -5.23
C GLU A 21 -0.34 -18.84 -5.65
N VAL A 22 0.04 -17.67 -5.14
CA VAL A 22 1.33 -17.02 -5.38
C VAL A 22 2.06 -16.94 -4.05
N VAL A 23 3.14 -17.72 -3.88
CA VAL A 23 3.80 -17.87 -2.57
C VAL A 23 5.29 -17.58 -2.66
N GLY A 24 5.81 -16.80 -1.69
CA GLY A 24 7.25 -16.62 -1.45
C GLY A 24 7.96 -16.00 -2.65
N ARG A 25 7.43 -14.89 -3.15
CA ARG A 25 7.99 -14.21 -4.32
C ARG A 25 8.81 -13.00 -3.90
N GLU A 26 10.01 -12.92 -4.45
CA GLU A 26 10.89 -11.77 -4.26
C GLU A 26 11.29 -11.22 -5.63
N ILE A 27 11.02 -9.93 -5.85
CA ILE A 27 11.34 -9.23 -7.10
C ILE A 27 12.26 -8.07 -6.76
N VAL A 28 13.51 -8.18 -7.21
CA VAL A 28 14.54 -7.17 -6.97
C VAL A 28 15.01 -6.60 -8.29
N GLY A 29 14.87 -5.30 -8.47
CA GLY A 29 15.47 -4.62 -9.60
C GLY A 29 15.69 -3.15 -9.36
N ARG A 30 16.65 -2.54 -10.06
CA ARG A 30 16.83 -1.09 -9.93
C ARG A 30 15.60 -0.34 -10.43
N GLU A 31 15.04 -0.78 -11.55
CA GLU A 31 13.81 -0.24 -12.14
C GLU A 31 12.82 -1.39 -12.34
N ILE A 32 11.59 -1.21 -11.86
CA ILE A 32 10.49 -2.16 -12.00
C ILE A 32 9.32 -1.42 -12.65
N VAL A 33 8.87 -1.88 -13.81
CA VAL A 33 7.83 -1.22 -14.60
C VAL A 33 6.76 -2.20 -15.04
N GLY A 34 5.49 -1.91 -14.76
CA GLY A 34 4.35 -2.69 -15.23
C GLY A 34 4.39 -4.13 -14.71
N LEU A 35 4.34 -4.28 -13.38
CA LEU A 35 4.24 -5.57 -12.74
C LEU A 35 2.79 -5.82 -12.31
N GLU A 36 2.22 -6.91 -12.80
CA GLU A 36 0.87 -7.38 -12.48
C GLU A 36 0.95 -8.75 -11.80
N ILE A 37 0.31 -8.89 -10.64
CA ILE A 37 0.25 -10.15 -9.89
C ILE A 37 -1.20 -10.44 -9.54
N VAL A 38 -1.72 -11.53 -10.09
CA VAL A 38 -3.10 -11.99 -9.90
C VAL A 38 -3.11 -13.39 -9.31
N GLY A 39 -3.77 -13.57 -8.17
CA GLY A 39 -4.10 -14.91 -7.70
C GLY A 39 -5.16 -14.95 -6.62
N LEU A 40 -5.76 -16.12 -6.34
CA LEU A 40 -6.76 -16.19 -5.27
C LEU A 40 -6.12 -15.93 -3.90
N GLU A 41 -4.94 -16.49 -3.68
CA GLU A 41 -4.16 -16.35 -2.46
C GLU A 41 -2.74 -15.89 -2.81
N ILE A 42 -2.29 -14.80 -2.20
CA ILE A 42 -0.95 -14.23 -2.36
C ILE A 42 -0.29 -14.20 -0.99
N VAL A 43 0.83 -14.90 -0.81
CA VAL A 43 1.51 -15.03 0.48
C VAL A 43 3.00 -14.72 0.35
N GLY A 44 3.50 -13.76 1.11
CA GLY A 44 4.92 -13.43 1.18
C GLY A 44 5.45 -12.91 -0.15
N LEU A 45 4.98 -11.73 -0.54
CA LEU A 45 5.40 -11.04 -1.75
C LEU A 45 6.25 -9.81 -1.38
N GLU A 46 7.51 -9.82 -1.82
CA GLU A 46 8.48 -8.75 -1.60
C GLU A 46 8.89 -8.14 -2.94
N ILE A 47 8.78 -6.82 -3.06
CA ILE A 47 9.19 -6.07 -4.25
C ILE A 47 10.15 -4.95 -3.84
N MET A 48 11.39 -5.04 -4.30
CA MET A 48 12.44 -4.07 -3.98
C MET A 48 13.01 -3.42 -5.23
N GLY A 49 12.99 -2.09 -5.28
CA GLY A 49 13.69 -1.36 -6.33
C GLY A 49 14.02 0.09 -6.04
N LEU A 50 14.79 0.75 -6.91
CA LEU A 50 14.97 2.20 -6.77
C LEU A 50 13.75 2.93 -7.32
N GLU A 51 13.31 2.54 -8.51
CA GLU A 51 12.14 3.10 -9.18
C GLU A 51 11.13 1.98 -9.43
N ILE A 52 9.89 2.18 -9.00
CA ILE A 52 8.81 1.22 -9.13
C ILE A 52 7.61 1.94 -9.75
N MET A 53 7.22 1.54 -10.95
CA MET A 53 6.20 2.20 -11.76
C MET A 53 5.13 1.20 -12.20
N GLY A 54 3.86 1.45 -11.88
CA GLY A 54 2.76 0.61 -12.33
C GLY A 54 2.80 -0.79 -11.71
N LEU A 55 2.35 -0.87 -10.46
CA LEU A 55 2.18 -2.13 -9.73
C LEU A 55 0.69 -2.42 -9.51
N GLU A 56 0.24 -3.56 -9.99
CA GLU A 56 -1.12 -4.05 -9.75
C GLU A 56 -1.05 -5.42 -9.08
N ILE A 57 -1.69 -5.54 -7.91
CA ILE A 57 -1.75 -6.78 -7.15
C ILE A 57 -3.19 -7.07 -6.81
N MET A 58 -3.72 -8.17 -7.34
CA MET A 58 -5.10 -8.60 -7.13
C MET A 58 -5.17 -9.99 -6.55
N GLY A 59 -5.89 -10.14 -5.43
CA GLY A 59 -6.27 -11.45 -4.94
C GLY A 59 -7.47 -11.48 -4.02
N LEU A 60 -7.96 -12.66 -3.64
CA LEU A 60 -9.01 -12.73 -2.62
C LEU A 60 -8.39 -12.53 -1.23
N GLU A 61 -7.24 -13.18 -0.99
CA GLU A 61 -6.48 -13.10 0.25
C GLU A 61 -5.03 -12.71 -0.08
N ILE A 62 -4.54 -11.65 0.57
CA ILE A 62 -3.17 -11.15 0.44
C ILE A 62 -2.55 -11.12 1.83
N VAL A 63 -1.47 -11.87 2.04
CA VAL A 63 -0.79 -11.99 3.34
C VAL A 63 0.70 -11.69 3.18
N GLY A 64 1.19 -10.66 3.87
CA GLY A 64 2.60 -10.28 3.88
C GLY A 64 3.05 -9.75 2.53
N LEU A 65 2.71 -8.50 2.25
CA LEU A 65 3.09 -7.78 1.05
C LEU A 65 3.99 -6.60 1.43
N GLU A 66 5.25 -6.65 1.02
CA GLU A 66 6.25 -5.62 1.28
C GLU A 66 6.74 -5.01 -0.03
N ILE A 67 6.70 -3.69 -0.13
CA ILE A 67 7.25 -2.96 -1.26
C ILE A 67 8.16 -1.86 -0.78
N VAL A 68 9.41 -1.93 -1.20
CA VAL A 68 10.44 -0.96 -0.83
C VAL A 68 11.01 -0.35 -2.10
N GLY A 69 10.91 0.97 -2.22
CA GLY A 69 11.66 1.66 -3.24
C GLY A 69 11.80 3.15 -3.04
N ARG A 70 12.79 3.75 -3.71
CA ARG A 70 13.04 5.19 -3.53
C ARG A 70 11.88 6.00 -4.10
N GLU A 71 11.47 5.69 -5.31
CA GLU A 71 10.35 6.30 -6.01
C GLU A 71 9.34 5.21 -6.37
N ILE A 72 8.10 5.38 -5.93
CA ILE A 72 7.00 4.44 -6.13
C ILE A 72 5.83 5.20 -6.76
N VAL A 73 5.41 4.80 -7.96
CA VAL A 73 4.35 5.49 -8.71
C VAL A 73 3.33 4.51 -9.25
N GLY A 74 2.04 4.80 -9.05
CA GLY A 74 0.92 4.08 -9.63
C GLY A 74 0.83 2.66 -9.08
N ARG A 75 0.19 2.53 -7.93
CA ARG A 75 0.05 1.28 -7.21
C ARG A 75 -1.38 1.00 -6.84
N GLU A 76 -1.81 -0.22 -7.14
CA GLU A 76 -3.13 -0.72 -6.80
C GLU A 76 -2.97 -2.09 -6.13
N VAL A 77 -3.57 -2.22 -4.95
CA VAL A 77 -3.68 -3.51 -4.23
C VAL A 77 -5.15 -3.76 -3.94
N VAL A 78 -5.71 -4.81 -4.53
CA VAL A 78 -7.12 -5.20 -4.37
C VAL A 78 -7.21 -6.59 -3.77
N GLY A 79 -7.93 -6.71 -2.66
CA GLY A 79 -8.39 -8.02 -2.23
C GLY A 79 -9.53 -8.03 -1.23
N LEU A 80 -10.14 -9.18 -0.96
CA LEU A 80 -11.19 -9.24 0.06
C LEU A 80 -10.58 -9.10 1.45
N GLU A 81 -9.48 -9.79 1.69
CA GLU A 81 -8.73 -9.75 2.94
C GLU A 81 -7.26 -9.41 2.64
N ILE A 82 -6.75 -8.37 3.31
CA ILE A 82 -5.36 -7.92 3.20
C ILE A 82 -4.76 -7.92 4.60
N VAL A 83 -3.73 -8.72 4.82
CA VAL A 83 -3.04 -8.85 6.12
C VAL A 83 -1.56 -8.53 5.94
N GLY A 84 -1.09 -7.46 6.59
CA GLY A 84 0.30 -7.04 6.57
C GLY A 84 0.71 -6.51 5.20
N LEU A 85 0.35 -5.26 4.91
CA LEU A 85 0.79 -4.51 3.74
C LEU A 85 1.71 -3.38 4.18
N GLU A 86 2.95 -3.41 3.70
CA GLU A 86 3.97 -2.39 3.97
C GLU A 86 4.43 -1.75 2.66
N VAL A 87 4.41 -0.42 2.59
CA VAL A 87 4.98 0.35 1.47
C VAL A 87 5.94 1.40 2.01
N VAL A 88 7.22 1.25 1.67
CA VAL A 88 8.29 2.16 2.10
C VAL A 88 8.93 2.83 0.91
N GLY A 89 8.95 4.15 0.89
CA GLY A 89 9.72 4.90 -0.09
C GLY A 89 10.09 6.33 0.27
N LEU A 90 10.90 7.00 -0.54
CA LEU A 90 11.11 8.44 -0.35
C LEU A 90 9.94 9.22 -0.95
N GLU A 91 9.53 8.86 -2.16
CA GLU A 91 8.42 9.49 -2.88
C GLU A 91 7.42 8.39 -3.26
N ILE A 92 6.17 8.56 -2.85
CA ILE A 92 5.05 7.65 -3.16
C ILE A 92 3.95 8.46 -3.83
N VAL A 93 3.60 8.09 -5.07
CA VAL A 93 2.59 8.80 -5.88
C VAL A 93 1.54 7.83 -6.38
N GLY A 94 0.28 8.05 -6.05
CA GLY A 94 -0.83 7.22 -6.51
C GLY A 94 -0.79 5.83 -5.89
N LEU A 95 -1.26 5.70 -4.65
CA LEU A 95 -1.37 4.42 -3.96
C LEU A 95 -2.83 4.17 -3.57
N GLU A 96 -3.42 3.15 -4.17
CA GLU A 96 -4.78 2.69 -3.90
C GLU A 96 -4.73 1.30 -3.23
N VAL A 97 -5.44 1.17 -2.11
CA VAL A 97 -5.63 -0.11 -1.42
C VAL A 97 -7.13 -0.32 -1.20
N VAL A 98 -7.67 -1.40 -1.78
CA VAL A 98 -9.09 -1.74 -1.67
C VAL A 98 -9.24 -3.13 -1.06
N GLY A 99 -9.99 -3.22 0.03
CA GLY A 99 -10.44 -4.52 0.51
C GLY A 99 -11.59 -4.51 1.50
N LEU A 100 -12.23 -5.66 1.73
CA LEU A 100 -13.30 -5.72 2.74
C LEU A 100 -12.72 -5.64 4.14
N GLU A 101 -11.65 -6.37 4.40
CA GLU A 101 -10.93 -6.39 5.67
C GLU A 101 -9.45 -6.10 5.41
N ILE A 102 -8.93 -5.07 6.09
CA ILE A 102 -7.52 -4.67 6.01
C ILE A 102 -6.94 -4.72 7.43
N VAL A 103 -5.93 -5.55 7.63
CA VAL A 103 -5.25 -5.70 8.92
C VAL A 103 -3.77 -5.38 8.77
N GLY A 104 -3.31 -4.32 9.42
CA GLY A 104 -1.92 -3.89 9.39
C GLY A 104 -1.53 -3.34 8.02
N LEU A 105 -1.87 -2.07 7.78
CA LEU A 105 -1.42 -1.30 6.63
C LEU A 105 -0.48 -0.21 7.09
N GLU A 106 0.79 -0.29 6.69
CA GLU A 106 1.82 0.69 7.00
C GLU A 106 2.33 1.33 5.72
N VAL A 107 2.35 2.66 5.66
CA VAL A 107 2.97 3.40 4.57
C VAL A 107 3.89 4.48 5.09
N VAL A 108 5.16 4.37 4.71
CA VAL A 108 6.21 5.26 5.14
C VAL A 108 6.83 5.92 3.93
N GLY A 109 6.75 7.23 3.85
CA GLY A 109 7.58 7.95 2.90
C GLY A 109 7.70 9.43 3.12
N ARG A 110 8.78 10.02 2.62
CA ARG A 110 9.04 11.44 2.86
C ARG A 110 7.95 12.31 2.23
N GLU A 111 7.59 12.03 0.99
CA GLU A 111 6.50 12.68 0.26
C GLU A 111 5.50 11.62 -0.19
N ILE A 112 4.23 11.81 0.14
CA ILE A 112 3.12 10.91 -0.21
C ILE A 112 2.07 11.74 -0.93
N VAL A 113 1.74 11.39 -2.17
CA VAL A 113 0.77 12.12 -3.00
C VAL A 113 -0.28 11.17 -3.55
N GLY A 114 -1.56 11.49 -3.37
CA GLY A 114 -2.69 10.75 -3.92
C GLY A 114 -2.76 9.33 -3.37
N ARG A 115 -3.27 9.20 -2.15
CA ARG A 115 -3.43 7.91 -1.47
C ARG A 115 -4.89 7.68 -1.14
N GLU A 116 -5.41 6.54 -1.55
CA GLU A 116 -6.78 6.12 -1.30
C GLU A 116 -6.78 4.75 -0.62
N ILE A 117 -7.52 4.64 0.48
CA ILE A 117 -7.70 3.39 1.21
C ILE A 117 -9.20 3.18 1.37
N VAL A 118 -9.71 2.11 0.79
CA VAL A 118 -11.12 1.76 0.89
C VAL A 118 -11.24 0.40 1.54
N GLY A 119 -11.88 0.35 2.71
CA GLY A 119 -12.27 -0.94 3.25
C GLY A 119 -13.35 -0.92 4.31
N ARG A 120 -14.11 -2.01 4.39
CA ARG A 120 -15.25 -2.08 5.31
C ARG A 120 -14.77 -2.03 6.76
N GLU A 121 -13.76 -2.84 7.08
CA GLU A 121 -13.11 -2.90 8.38
C GLU A 121 -11.60 -2.70 8.18
N VAL A 122 -11.03 -1.73 8.90
CA VAL A 122 -9.59 -1.44 8.87
C VAL A 122 -9.03 -1.50 10.29
N VAL A 123 -8.10 -2.42 10.51
CA VAL A 123 -7.44 -2.66 11.80
C VAL A 123 -5.96 -2.33 11.70
N GLY A 124 -5.55 -1.21 12.30
CA GLY A 124 -4.15 -0.78 12.29
C GLY A 124 -3.76 -0.22 10.93
N LEU A 125 -4.01 1.07 10.77
CA LEU A 125 -3.55 1.86 9.63
C LEU A 125 -2.55 2.90 10.13
N GLU A 126 -1.31 2.82 9.65
CA GLU A 126 -0.24 3.76 9.96
C GLU A 126 0.25 4.43 8.66
N ILE A 127 0.32 5.75 8.68
CA ILE A 127 0.82 6.56 7.57
C ILE A 127 1.83 7.55 8.13
N VAL A 128 3.08 7.44 7.69
CA VAL A 128 4.18 8.29 8.14
C VAL A 128 4.80 9.01 6.96
N GLY A 129 4.83 10.33 6.99
CA GLY A 129 5.59 11.13 6.05
C GLY A 129 5.98 12.51 6.49
N LEU A 130 6.79 13.24 5.72
CA LEU A 130 7.02 14.66 6.01
C LEU A 130 5.93 15.51 5.37
N GLU A 131 5.58 15.21 4.12
CA GLU A 131 4.56 15.90 3.34
C GLU A 131 3.57 14.87 2.81
N ILE A 132 2.28 15.07 3.12
CA ILE A 132 1.18 14.20 2.67
C ILE A 132 0.18 15.07 1.92
N VAL A 133 -0.13 14.71 0.67
CA VAL A 133 -1.07 15.44 -0.19
C VAL A 133 -2.14 14.49 -0.73
N GLY A 134 -3.41 14.77 -0.46
CA GLY A 134 -4.54 13.99 -0.98
C GLY A 134 -4.58 12.60 -0.38
N LEU A 135 -4.90 12.51 0.91
CA LEU A 135 -5.10 11.27 1.63
C LEU A 135 -6.60 11.05 1.86
N GLU A 136 -7.15 10.00 1.28
CA GLU A 136 -8.54 9.59 1.41
C GLU A 136 -8.62 8.22 2.09
N ILE A 137 -9.42 8.13 3.15
CA ILE A 137 -9.67 6.91 3.91
C ILE A 137 -11.17 6.71 4.01
N MET A 138 -11.67 5.64 3.39
CA MET A 138 -13.08 5.27 3.43
C MET A 138 -13.28 3.92 4.09
N GLY A 139 -14.16 3.86 5.08
CA GLY A 139 -14.57 2.59 5.67
C GLY A 139 -15.81 2.63 6.53
N LEU A 140 -16.31 1.49 6.99
CA LEU A 140 -17.39 1.50 7.99
C LEU A 140 -16.81 1.60 9.39
N GLU A 141 -15.79 0.79 9.67
CA GLU A 141 -15.17 0.67 10.99
C GLU A 141 -13.64 0.78 10.87
N ILE A 142 -13.04 1.68 11.64
CA ILE A 142 -11.59 1.86 11.75
C ILE A 142 -11.18 1.70 13.22
N VAL A 143 -10.40 0.67 13.52
CA VAL A 143 -10.02 0.36 14.91
C VAL A 143 -8.89 1.27 15.40
N CYS A 144 -7.84 1.42 14.59
CA CYS A 144 -6.70 2.27 14.89
C CYS A 144 -6.23 2.96 13.62
N LEU A 145 -6.17 4.29 13.65
CA LEU A 145 -5.60 5.12 12.60
C LEU A 145 -4.53 6.03 13.21
N GLU A 146 -3.31 5.90 12.72
CA GLU A 146 -2.18 6.76 13.05
C GLU A 146 -1.69 7.45 11.77
N ILE A 147 -1.69 8.78 11.79
CA ILE A 147 -1.15 9.61 10.71
C ILE A 147 -0.10 10.53 11.32
N MET A 148 1.15 10.32 10.95
CA MET A 148 2.26 11.18 11.31
C MET A 148 2.76 11.91 10.08
N GLY A 149 2.71 13.24 10.07
CA GLY A 149 3.55 13.99 9.16
C GLY A 149 3.62 15.46 9.39
N LEU A 150 4.70 16.11 8.94
CA LEU A 150 4.89 17.54 9.23
C LEU A 150 3.81 18.37 8.57
N GLU A 151 3.49 18.14 7.30
CA GLU A 151 2.48 18.90 6.55
C GLU A 151 1.47 17.94 5.91
N ILE A 152 0.16 18.20 6.12
CA ILE A 152 -0.92 17.38 5.54
C ILE A 152 -1.87 18.30 4.78
N MET A 153 -1.98 18.08 3.47
CA MET A 153 -2.86 18.81 2.55
C MET A 153 -3.95 17.87 2.03
N GLY A 154 -5.23 18.17 2.24
CA GLY A 154 -6.32 17.34 1.70
C GLY A 154 -6.41 15.97 2.37
N LEU A 155 -6.84 15.96 3.64
CA LEU A 155 -7.20 14.75 4.38
C LEU A 155 -8.72 14.56 4.36
N GLU A 156 -9.19 13.44 3.84
CA GLU A 156 -10.60 13.05 3.85
C GLU A 156 -10.76 11.69 4.53
N ILE A 157 -11.56 11.66 5.60
CA ILE A 157 -11.92 10.42 6.29
C ILE A 157 -13.44 10.26 6.25
N VAL A 158 -13.93 9.16 5.68
CA VAL A 158 -15.34 8.84 5.62
C VAL A 158 -15.58 7.52 6.32
N CYS A 159 -16.13 7.57 7.53
CA CYS A 159 -16.46 6.38 8.28
C CYS A 159 -17.65 6.51 9.24
N LEU A 160 -18.23 5.37 9.61
CA LEU A 160 -19.26 5.33 10.65
C LEU A 160 -18.65 5.32 12.04
N GLU A 161 -17.53 4.62 12.23
CA GLU A 161 -16.90 4.45 13.54
C GLU A 161 -15.36 4.48 13.45
N ILE A 162 -14.73 5.27 14.33
CA ILE A 162 -13.29 5.25 14.61
C ILE A 162 -13.10 5.00 16.11
N MET A 163 -12.40 3.93 16.47
CA MET A 163 -12.12 3.59 17.88
C MET A 163 -10.84 4.25 18.40
N GLY A 164 -9.83 4.43 17.55
CA GLY A 164 -8.55 5.05 17.86
C GLY A 164 -8.07 5.92 16.71
N LEU A 165 -7.81 7.20 17.01
CA LEU A 165 -7.29 8.18 16.07
C LEU A 165 -6.13 8.93 16.69
N GLU A 166 -4.97 8.87 16.06
CA GLU A 166 -3.80 9.69 16.37
C GLU A 166 -3.34 10.40 15.11
N ILE A 167 -3.31 11.74 15.15
CA ILE A 167 -2.80 12.55 14.05
C ILE A 167 -1.77 13.51 14.63
N MET A 168 -0.55 13.41 14.13
CA MET A 168 0.59 14.19 14.60
C MET A 168 1.22 14.91 13.42
N GLY A 169 1.06 16.24 13.37
CA GLY A 169 1.56 17.03 12.26
C GLY A 169 1.38 18.53 12.38
N LEU A 170 2.39 19.29 11.97
CA LEU A 170 2.41 20.75 12.04
C LEU A 170 1.81 21.34 10.76
N GLU A 171 0.48 21.55 10.81
CA GLU A 171 -0.34 22.20 9.77
C GLU A 171 -1.11 21.20 8.89
N ILE A 172 -2.40 21.06 9.19
CA ILE A 172 -3.38 20.42 8.31
C ILE A 172 -4.04 21.53 7.52
N ILE A 173 -3.87 21.53 6.20
CA ILE A 173 -4.39 22.55 5.29
C ILE A 173 -5.47 21.89 4.45
N ASP A 174 -6.72 22.27 4.74
CA ASP A 174 -7.94 21.75 4.15
C ASP A 174 -8.13 20.22 4.38
N GLY A 175 -8.93 19.87 5.38
CA GLY A 175 -9.31 18.48 5.65
C GLY A 175 -10.77 18.37 6.10
N PHE A 176 -11.39 17.22 5.79
CA PHE A 176 -12.71 16.82 6.24
C PHE A 176 -12.59 15.48 6.97
N PHE A 177 -13.17 15.41 8.17
CA PHE A 177 -13.18 14.23 9.03
C PHE A 177 -14.61 13.79 9.30
#